data_AF-A0A832FDK1-F1
#
_entry.id   AF-A0A832FDK1-F1
#
_cell.length_a   1.000
_cell.length_b   1.000
_cell.length_c   1.000
_cell.angle_alpha   90.00
_cell.angle_beta   90.00
_cell.angle_gamma   90.00
#
_symmetry.space_group_name_H-M   'P 1'
#
loop_
_entity.id
_entity.type
_entity.pdbx_description
1 polymer ?
#
loop_
_entity_poly.entity_id
_entity_poly.type
_entity_poly.pdbx_seq_one_letter_code
_entity_poly.pdbx_strand_id
1 'polypeptide(L)'
;MRKENLFVRESRLKNQSGFALVMVMTTVLILELICFFLAQTRGVQTNAAFNRIQKLKARYLAEAGLAHGLWRLENNPDWRVQMADIPLGDGSYTVSFSEDTLGRKIVIDSQAGVGGAKSSARRTVHWLVIQPPYTSDTKEADTYIKEGEPDTVFDDKSDLLLDSEEGGGKRCRTLARFNFSKCSLPSDAKIVSSFFSMYLYQIPKEGFIPDIYRIHRIIQDWLPHETTWKERNKNLHLAWSAPGGAFDPSYEDSKIFTALGWQRWRTTNLVRFWLKYPAQNYGLILETDIRAGNNEYKFRSSSYS
;
A
#
# COMPACT_ATOMS: atom_id res chain seq x y z
N MET A 1 -65.47 52.69 -73.07
CA MET A 1 -64.13 52.18 -72.69
C MET A 1 -64.08 51.74 -71.22
N ARG A 2 -64.66 50.59 -70.83
CA ARG A 2 -64.50 50.08 -69.43
C ARG A 2 -64.89 48.60 -69.22
N LYS A 3 -64.45 47.67 -70.09
CA LYS A 3 -64.72 46.23 -69.87
C LYS A 3 -63.56 45.26 -70.14
N GLU A 4 -62.38 45.71 -70.57
CA GLU A 4 -61.28 44.80 -70.93
C GLU A 4 -60.28 44.49 -69.79
N ASN A 5 -60.35 45.21 -68.66
CA ASN A 5 -59.36 45.05 -67.58
C ASN A 5 -59.70 43.99 -66.51
N LEU A 6 -60.84 43.28 -66.59
CA LEU A 6 -61.22 42.28 -65.58
C LEU A 6 -60.77 40.85 -65.88
N PHE A 7 -60.65 40.45 -67.15
CA PHE A 7 -60.35 39.05 -67.52
C PHE A 7 -58.86 38.65 -67.39
N VAL A 8 -57.94 39.63 -67.41
CA VAL A 8 -56.50 39.36 -67.26
C VAL A 8 -56.11 39.10 -65.80
N ARG A 9 -56.97 39.47 -64.84
CA ARG A 9 -56.68 39.35 -63.41
C ARG A 9 -57.02 37.96 -62.84
N GLU A 10 -58.00 37.26 -63.41
CA GLU A 10 -58.40 35.92 -62.94
C GLU A 10 -57.50 34.77 -63.46
N SER A 11 -56.90 34.90 -64.65
CA SER A 11 -56.00 33.88 -65.19
C SER A 11 -54.64 33.83 -64.49
N ARG A 12 -54.19 34.94 -63.87
CA ARG A 12 -52.97 34.96 -63.04
C ARG A 12 -53.16 34.31 -61.67
N LEU A 13 -54.38 34.29 -61.12
CA LEU A 13 -54.65 33.68 -59.81
C LEU A 13 -54.68 32.15 -59.87
N LYS A 14 -55.12 31.55 -61.00
CA LYS A 14 -55.11 30.08 -61.18
C LYS A 14 -53.70 29.49 -61.19
N ASN A 15 -52.70 30.18 -61.75
CA ASN A 15 -51.31 29.71 -61.76
C ASN A 15 -50.53 29.98 -60.46
N GLN A 16 -51.02 30.85 -59.57
CA GLN A 16 -50.39 31.06 -58.25
C GLN A 16 -50.73 29.94 -57.25
N SER A 17 -51.88 29.28 -57.41
CA SER A 17 -52.26 28.14 -56.57
C SER A 17 -51.33 26.92 -56.73
N GLY A 18 -50.85 26.65 -57.94
CA GLY A 18 -49.90 25.57 -58.23
C GLY A 18 -48.49 25.84 -57.66
N PHE A 19 -48.00 27.07 -57.77
CA PHE A 19 -46.71 27.46 -57.19
C PHE A 19 -46.76 27.52 -55.66
N ALA A 20 -47.87 27.99 -55.09
CA ALA A 20 -48.12 27.94 -53.65
C ALA A 20 -48.17 26.50 -53.13
N LEU A 21 -48.82 25.58 -53.85
CA LEU A 21 -48.86 24.17 -53.48
C LEU A 21 -47.47 23.52 -53.48
N VAL A 22 -46.65 23.80 -54.51
CA VAL A 22 -45.27 23.31 -54.57
C VAL A 22 -44.43 23.88 -53.43
N MET A 23 -44.60 25.16 -53.09
CA MET A 23 -43.89 25.80 -51.98
C MET A 23 -44.31 25.25 -50.60
N VAL A 24 -45.61 24.97 -50.42
CA VAL A 24 -46.12 24.32 -49.20
C VAL A 24 -45.64 22.87 -49.12
N MET A 25 -45.64 22.14 -50.23
CA MET A 25 -45.13 20.77 -50.23
C MET A 25 -43.63 20.71 -49.94
N THR A 26 -42.82 21.58 -50.56
CA THR A 26 -41.38 21.61 -50.27
C THR A 26 -41.08 22.01 -48.84
N THR A 27 -41.81 22.99 -48.28
CA THR A 27 -41.64 23.36 -46.86
C THR A 27 -42.04 22.24 -45.91
N VAL A 28 -43.15 21.53 -46.19
CA VAL A 28 -43.56 20.34 -45.41
C VAL A 28 -42.52 19.23 -45.50
N LEU A 29 -41.97 18.97 -46.69
CA LEU A 29 -40.96 17.93 -46.91
C LEU A 29 -39.64 18.26 -46.18
N ILE A 30 -39.25 19.54 -46.15
CA ILE A 30 -38.10 20.00 -45.37
C ILE A 30 -38.38 19.84 -43.86
N LEU A 31 -39.58 20.16 -43.40
CA LEU A 31 -40.00 19.96 -42.01
C LEU A 31 -39.94 18.48 -41.60
N GLU A 32 -40.41 17.57 -42.45
CA GLU A 32 -40.34 16.12 -42.23
C GLU A 32 -38.88 15.64 -42.12
N LEU A 33 -38.01 16.09 -43.03
CA LEU A 33 -36.58 15.75 -43.01
C LEU A 33 -35.89 16.25 -41.72
N ILE A 34 -36.20 17.46 -41.27
CA ILE A 34 -35.68 18.01 -40.01
C ILE A 34 -36.18 17.18 -38.83
N CYS A 35 -37.47 16.87 -38.77
CA CYS A 35 -38.05 16.04 -37.71
C CYS A 35 -37.41 14.64 -37.67
N PHE A 36 -37.22 14.01 -38.83
CA PHE A 36 -36.54 12.71 -38.93
C PHE A 36 -35.09 12.77 -38.43
N PHE A 37 -34.34 13.80 -38.85
CA PHE A 37 -32.96 13.99 -38.43
C PHE A 37 -32.84 14.25 -36.92
N LEU A 38 -33.76 15.04 -36.34
CA LEU A 38 -33.83 15.27 -34.89
C LEU A 38 -34.19 13.99 -34.11
N ALA A 39 -35.07 13.15 -34.63
CA ALA A 39 -35.41 11.86 -34.01
C ALA A 39 -34.22 10.90 -34.01
N GLN A 40 -33.50 10.82 -35.15
CA GLN A 40 -32.33 9.96 -35.28
C GLN A 40 -31.19 10.44 -34.36
N THR A 41 -30.90 11.74 -34.32
CA THR A 41 -29.87 12.32 -33.44
C THR A 41 -30.19 12.12 -31.96
N ARG A 42 -31.46 12.22 -31.55
CA ARG A 42 -31.90 11.88 -30.19
C ARG A 42 -31.65 10.42 -29.84
N GLY A 43 -32.00 9.47 -30.73
CA GLY A 43 -31.77 8.04 -30.50
C GLY A 43 -30.29 7.66 -30.40
N VAL A 44 -29.42 8.31 -31.18
CA VAL A 44 -27.97 8.12 -31.10
C VAL A 44 -27.43 8.68 -29.78
N GLN A 45 -27.89 9.87 -29.36
CA GLN A 45 -27.44 10.50 -28.12
C GLN A 45 -27.86 9.71 -26.87
N THR A 46 -29.08 9.17 -26.83
CA THR A 46 -29.53 8.35 -25.70
C THR A 46 -28.72 7.06 -25.59
N ASN A 47 -28.53 6.34 -26.70
CA ASN A 47 -27.70 5.12 -26.72
C ASN A 47 -26.24 5.41 -26.34
N ALA A 48 -25.67 6.52 -26.82
CA ALA A 48 -24.34 6.94 -26.43
C ALA A 48 -24.25 7.27 -24.93
N ALA A 49 -25.27 7.92 -24.37
CA ALA A 49 -25.36 8.22 -22.93
C ALA A 49 -25.47 6.94 -22.09
N PHE A 50 -26.33 5.98 -22.48
CA PHE A 50 -26.45 4.69 -21.81
C PHE A 50 -25.13 3.91 -21.84
N ASN A 51 -24.50 3.81 -23.01
CA ASN A 51 -23.20 3.14 -23.14
C ASN A 51 -22.11 3.80 -22.28
N ARG A 52 -22.13 5.13 -22.17
CA ARG A 52 -21.21 5.87 -21.31
C ARG A 52 -21.42 5.53 -19.83
N ILE A 53 -22.68 5.47 -19.37
CA ILE A 53 -23.01 5.08 -17.99
C ILE A 53 -22.57 3.65 -17.72
N GLN A 54 -22.89 2.71 -18.61
CA GLN A 54 -22.49 1.30 -18.44
C GLN A 54 -20.96 1.14 -18.41
N LYS A 55 -20.23 1.90 -19.23
CA LYS A 55 -18.76 1.92 -19.20
C LYS A 55 -18.21 2.47 -17.88
N LEU A 56 -18.82 3.52 -17.32
CA LEU A 56 -18.43 4.04 -16.01
C LEU A 56 -18.70 3.04 -14.89
N LYS A 57 -19.87 2.39 -14.90
CA LYS A 57 -20.20 1.32 -13.94
C LYS A 57 -19.20 0.17 -14.03
N ALA A 58 -18.92 -0.34 -15.23
CA ALA A 58 -17.94 -1.39 -15.43
C ALA A 58 -16.54 -0.98 -14.92
N ARG A 59 -16.15 0.29 -15.10
CA ARG A 59 -14.89 0.80 -14.54
C ARG A 59 -14.87 0.79 -13.02
N TYR A 60 -15.91 1.30 -12.36
CA TYR A 60 -15.99 1.29 -10.91
C TYR A 60 -16.04 -0.13 -10.34
N LEU A 61 -16.71 -1.05 -11.01
CA LEU A 61 -16.68 -2.48 -10.68
C LEU A 61 -15.28 -3.09 -10.82
N ALA A 62 -14.55 -2.75 -11.88
CA ALA A 62 -13.16 -3.21 -12.05
C ALA A 62 -12.26 -2.66 -10.93
N GLU A 63 -12.42 -1.39 -10.55
CA GLU A 63 -11.70 -0.77 -9.43
C GLU A 63 -12.07 -1.42 -8.08
N ALA A 64 -13.35 -1.77 -7.87
CA ALA A 64 -13.80 -2.50 -6.68
C ALA A 64 -13.22 -3.92 -6.61
N GLY A 65 -13.19 -4.65 -7.72
CA GLY A 65 -12.56 -5.96 -7.80
C GLY A 65 -11.07 -5.91 -7.50
N LEU A 66 -10.39 -4.89 -8.01
CA LEU A 66 -8.97 -4.65 -7.73
C LEU A 66 -8.74 -4.39 -6.23
N ALA A 67 -9.60 -3.58 -5.59
CA ALA A 67 -9.53 -3.34 -4.15
C ALA A 67 -9.78 -4.61 -3.33
N HIS A 68 -10.73 -5.46 -3.74
CA HIS A 68 -10.97 -6.75 -3.09
C HIS A 68 -9.75 -7.69 -3.22
N GLY A 69 -9.13 -7.75 -4.41
CA GLY A 69 -7.91 -8.51 -4.63
C GLY A 69 -6.74 -8.03 -3.76
N LEU A 70 -6.58 -6.70 -3.63
CA LEU A 70 -5.57 -6.12 -2.76
C LEU A 70 -5.82 -6.46 -1.28
N TRP A 71 -7.06 -6.32 -0.80
CA TRP A 71 -7.42 -6.67 0.57
C TRP A 71 -7.15 -8.15 0.89
N ARG A 72 -7.36 -9.06 -0.07
CA ARG A 72 -7.00 -10.49 0.10
C ARG A 72 -5.50 -10.66 0.32
N LEU A 73 -4.67 -10.00 -0.49
CA LEU A 73 -3.21 -10.04 -0.37
C LEU A 73 -2.72 -9.39 0.93
N GLU A 74 -3.39 -8.35 1.42
CA GLU A 74 -3.06 -7.71 2.69
C GLU A 74 -3.27 -8.65 3.89
N ASN A 75 -4.30 -9.51 3.85
CA ASN A 75 -4.60 -10.46 4.92
C ASN A 75 -3.86 -11.79 4.78
N ASN A 76 -3.66 -12.25 3.54
CA ASN A 76 -2.89 -13.45 3.24
C ASN A 76 -1.92 -13.16 2.08
N PRO A 77 -0.64 -12.86 2.40
CA PRO A 77 0.42 -12.61 1.44
C PRO A 77 0.61 -13.66 0.35
N ASP A 78 0.27 -14.92 0.63
CA ASP A 78 0.49 -16.06 -0.26
C ASP A 78 -0.73 -16.37 -1.13
N TRP A 79 -1.81 -15.59 -1.00
CA TRP A 79 -3.05 -15.82 -1.74
C TRP A 79 -2.90 -15.54 -3.23
N ARG A 80 -3.15 -16.53 -4.09
CA ARG A 80 -3.09 -16.39 -5.57
C ARG A 80 -4.34 -16.87 -6.30
N VAL A 81 -5.40 -17.23 -5.57
CA VAL A 81 -6.59 -17.83 -6.17
C VAL A 81 -7.39 -16.77 -6.93
N GLN A 82 -7.68 -17.06 -8.20
CA GLN A 82 -8.54 -16.23 -9.06
C GLN A 82 -9.94 -16.14 -8.45
N MET A 83 -10.51 -14.94 -8.51
CA MET A 83 -11.88 -14.68 -8.09
C MET A 83 -12.71 -14.43 -9.34
N ALA A 84 -13.40 -15.46 -9.83
CA ALA A 84 -14.14 -15.39 -11.09
C ALA A 84 -15.61 -14.98 -10.86
N ASP A 85 -16.10 -14.10 -11.73
CA ASP A 85 -17.50 -13.67 -11.85
C ASP A 85 -18.19 -13.33 -10.53
N ILE A 86 -17.48 -12.59 -9.67
CA ILE A 86 -18.01 -12.14 -8.39
C ILE A 86 -19.09 -11.07 -8.65
N PRO A 87 -20.34 -11.30 -8.25
CA PRO A 87 -21.43 -10.36 -8.49
C PRO A 87 -21.31 -9.15 -7.56
N LEU A 88 -21.56 -7.96 -8.11
CA LEU A 88 -21.67 -6.71 -7.33
C LEU A 88 -22.62 -5.74 -8.06
N GLY A 89 -23.79 -5.52 -7.48
CA GLY A 89 -24.82 -4.66 -8.09
C GLY A 89 -25.39 -5.29 -9.37
N ASP A 90 -25.33 -4.54 -10.47
CA ASP A 90 -25.87 -4.92 -11.78
C ASP A 90 -24.84 -5.59 -12.72
N GLY A 91 -23.65 -5.91 -12.21
CA GLY A 91 -22.62 -6.59 -12.96
C GLY A 91 -21.78 -7.54 -12.12
N SER A 92 -20.69 -8.01 -12.71
CA SER A 92 -19.71 -8.88 -12.07
C SER A 92 -18.30 -8.43 -12.38
N TYR A 93 -17.35 -8.87 -11.55
CA TYR A 93 -15.93 -8.70 -11.80
C TYR A 93 -15.17 -10.00 -11.57
N THR A 94 -14.05 -10.12 -12.27
CA THR A 94 -13.10 -11.22 -12.17
C THR A 94 -11.73 -10.66 -11.84
N VAL A 95 -11.07 -11.17 -10.80
CA VAL A 95 -9.72 -10.77 -10.38
C VAL A 95 -8.75 -11.93 -10.56
N SER A 96 -7.65 -11.68 -11.24
CA SER A 96 -6.53 -12.61 -11.44
C SER A 96 -5.22 -12.03 -10.91
N PHE A 97 -4.33 -12.92 -10.48
CA PHE A 97 -3.01 -12.57 -9.96
C PHE A 97 -1.94 -13.19 -10.86
N SER A 98 -0.89 -12.43 -11.17
CA SER A 98 0.30 -12.94 -11.84
C SER A 98 1.56 -12.47 -11.12
N GLU A 99 2.62 -13.28 -11.16
CA GLU A 99 3.86 -13.00 -10.47
C GLU A 99 5.03 -12.88 -11.45
N ASP A 100 6.03 -12.10 -11.07
CA ASP A 100 7.34 -12.15 -11.70
C ASP A 100 8.09 -13.43 -11.29
N THR A 101 9.09 -13.86 -12.08
CA THR A 101 9.86 -15.09 -11.85
C THR A 101 10.53 -15.17 -10.48
N LEU A 102 10.76 -14.01 -9.84
CA LEU A 102 11.35 -13.90 -8.51
C LEU A 102 10.33 -13.76 -7.37
N GLY A 103 9.02 -13.75 -7.66
CA GLY A 103 7.95 -13.59 -6.66
C GLY A 103 7.90 -12.21 -5.97
N ARG A 104 8.77 -11.26 -6.36
CA ARG A 104 8.88 -9.93 -5.73
C ARG A 104 7.87 -8.92 -6.24
N LYS A 105 7.11 -9.27 -7.27
CA LYS A 105 6.11 -8.42 -7.91
C LYS A 105 4.88 -9.25 -8.20
N ILE A 106 3.74 -8.80 -7.68
CA ILE A 106 2.43 -9.35 -8.02
C ILE A 106 1.69 -8.29 -8.84
N VAL A 107 1.16 -8.70 -9.99
CA VAL A 107 0.24 -7.90 -10.78
C VAL A 107 -1.17 -8.43 -10.54
N ILE A 108 -2.04 -7.54 -10.07
CA ILE A 108 -3.48 -7.77 -9.89
C ILE A 108 -4.17 -7.19 -11.12
N ASP A 109 -4.87 -8.04 -11.85
CA ASP A 109 -5.72 -7.67 -12.98
C ASP A 109 -7.18 -7.91 -12.59
N SER A 110 -8.01 -6.87 -12.73
CA SER A 110 -9.44 -6.93 -12.50
C SER A 110 -10.18 -6.59 -13.79
N GLN A 111 -11.09 -7.47 -14.21
CA GLN A 111 -11.96 -7.26 -15.37
C GLN A 111 -13.41 -7.26 -14.91
N ALA A 112 -14.21 -6.30 -15.37
CA ALA A 112 -15.61 -6.21 -14.98
C ALA A 112 -16.53 -6.01 -16.18
N GLY A 113 -17.77 -6.49 -16.04
CA GLY A 113 -18.82 -6.41 -17.05
C GLY A 113 -20.15 -5.93 -16.48
N VAL A 114 -20.80 -4.98 -17.17
CA VAL A 114 -22.17 -4.52 -16.88
C VAL A 114 -22.92 -4.28 -18.18
N GLY A 115 -24.04 -4.97 -18.40
CA GLY A 115 -24.92 -4.72 -19.55
C GLY A 115 -24.21 -4.71 -20.91
N GLY A 116 -23.18 -5.56 -21.10
CA GLY A 116 -22.36 -5.64 -22.31
C GLY A 116 -21.15 -4.71 -22.35
N ALA A 117 -21.07 -3.68 -21.50
CA ALA A 117 -19.88 -2.87 -21.33
C ALA A 117 -18.82 -3.63 -20.50
N LYS A 118 -17.56 -3.55 -20.92
CA LYS A 118 -16.42 -4.14 -20.21
C LYS A 118 -15.41 -3.07 -19.80
N SER A 119 -14.76 -3.26 -18.68
CA SER A 119 -13.63 -2.45 -18.24
C SER A 119 -12.59 -3.31 -17.53
N SER A 120 -11.36 -2.82 -17.47
CA SER A 120 -10.27 -3.46 -16.73
C SER A 120 -9.50 -2.44 -15.91
N ALA A 121 -8.98 -2.91 -14.79
CA ALA A 121 -8.09 -2.16 -13.92
C ALA A 121 -6.91 -3.06 -13.54
N ARG A 122 -5.71 -2.47 -13.45
CA ARG A 122 -4.48 -3.18 -13.12
C ARG A 122 -3.75 -2.46 -12.00
N ARG A 123 -3.18 -3.22 -11.05
CA ARG A 123 -2.29 -2.69 -10.03
C ARG A 123 -1.13 -3.65 -9.77
N THR A 124 0.03 -3.07 -9.53
CA THR A 124 1.24 -3.82 -9.18
C THR A 124 1.53 -3.64 -7.70
N VAL A 125 1.81 -4.76 -7.01
CA VAL A 125 2.28 -4.82 -5.63
C VAL A 125 3.71 -5.34 -5.64
N HIS A 126 4.60 -4.67 -4.91
CA HIS A 126 6.00 -5.07 -4.77
C HIS A 126 6.25 -5.59 -3.36
N TRP A 127 6.92 -6.74 -3.27
CA TRP A 127 7.46 -7.29 -2.03
C TRP A 127 8.93 -6.96 -1.95
N LEU A 128 9.32 -6.30 -0.88
CA LEU A 128 10.71 -5.93 -0.64
C LEU A 128 11.14 -6.45 0.72
N VAL A 129 12.15 -7.31 0.70
CA VAL A 129 12.84 -7.77 1.91
C VAL A 129 14.13 -6.98 2.00
N ILE A 130 14.32 -6.30 3.13
CA ILE A 130 15.53 -5.55 3.43
C ILE A 130 16.14 -6.19 4.66
N GLN A 131 17.40 -6.55 4.57
CA GLN A 131 18.21 -6.98 5.71
C GLN A 131 19.16 -5.82 6.08
N PRO A 132 19.52 -5.67 7.36
CA PRO A 132 20.66 -4.83 7.69
C PRO A 132 21.88 -5.40 6.95
N PRO A 133 22.63 -4.60 6.18
CA PRO A 133 23.81 -5.11 5.49
C PRO A 133 24.87 -5.50 6.51
N TYR A 134 25.26 -6.77 6.52
CA TYR A 134 26.44 -7.20 7.27
C TYR A 134 27.70 -6.71 6.54
N THR A 135 28.18 -5.52 6.91
CA THR A 135 29.48 -5.00 6.48
C THR A 135 30.14 -4.33 7.66
N SER A 136 31.42 -4.65 7.91
CA SER A 136 32.24 -4.14 9.02
C SER A 136 32.47 -2.62 9.06
N ASP A 137 31.93 -1.88 8.09
CA ASP A 137 32.26 -0.47 7.86
C ASP A 137 31.02 0.40 7.56
N THR A 138 29.80 -0.12 7.82
CA THR A 138 28.59 0.68 7.63
C THR A 138 27.81 0.86 8.92
N LYS A 139 27.13 2.01 8.97
CA LYS A 139 26.18 2.44 10.00
C LYS A 139 24.97 1.48 10.16
N GLU A 140 24.95 0.32 9.53
CA GLU A 140 23.71 -0.37 9.18
C GLU A 140 23.76 -1.83 9.65
N ALA A 141 23.62 -2.05 10.95
CA ALA A 141 23.66 -3.38 11.54
C ALA A 141 22.58 -3.55 12.62
N ASP A 142 22.46 -4.77 13.10
CA ASP A 142 21.80 -5.11 14.34
C ASP A 142 22.84 -5.32 15.45
N THR A 143 22.45 -5.05 16.70
CA THR A 143 23.26 -5.34 17.89
C THR A 143 22.34 -5.41 19.10
N TYR A 144 22.88 -5.78 20.27
CA TYR A 144 22.17 -5.63 21.53
C TYR A 144 23.03 -4.89 22.55
N ILE A 145 22.36 -4.25 23.50
CA ILE A 145 22.98 -3.56 24.62
C ILE A 145 22.53 -4.22 25.92
N LYS A 146 23.43 -4.30 26.89
CA LYS A 146 23.21 -5.02 28.15
C LYS A 146 23.50 -4.13 29.34
N GLU A 147 22.56 -4.07 30.28
CA GLU A 147 22.67 -3.21 31.45
C GLU A 147 23.85 -3.56 32.37
N GLY A 148 24.11 -4.85 32.58
CA GLY A 148 25.16 -5.31 33.52
C GLY A 148 26.56 -5.27 32.94
N GLU A 149 26.67 -4.99 31.64
CA GLU A 149 27.92 -4.78 30.95
C GLU A 149 27.85 -3.43 30.20
N PRO A 150 27.68 -2.32 30.95
CA PRO A 150 27.13 -1.10 30.39
C PRO A 150 28.06 -0.35 29.43
N ASP A 151 29.34 -0.73 29.42
CA ASP A 151 30.42 -0.16 28.62
C ASP A 151 30.91 -1.14 27.52
N THR A 152 30.26 -2.31 27.39
CA THR A 152 30.60 -3.37 26.42
C THR A 152 29.80 -3.21 25.13
N VAL A 153 30.45 -3.47 23.99
CA VAL A 153 29.85 -3.54 22.64
C VAL A 153 29.66 -5.01 22.26
N PHE A 154 28.55 -5.34 21.59
CA PHE A 154 28.17 -6.73 21.25
C PHE A 154 27.82 -6.92 19.76
N ASP A 155 28.34 -6.07 18.89
CA ASP A 155 28.17 -6.12 17.43
C ASP A 155 28.75 -7.38 16.75
N ASP A 156 29.75 -8.02 17.37
CA ASP A 156 30.46 -9.19 16.89
C ASP A 156 29.73 -10.51 17.18
N LYS A 157 28.58 -10.46 17.85
CA LYS A 157 27.83 -11.63 18.25
C LYS A 157 26.91 -12.10 17.12
N SER A 158 26.85 -13.42 16.93
CA SER A 158 25.93 -14.08 16.00
C SER A 158 24.49 -14.18 16.54
N ASP A 159 24.28 -13.73 17.77
CA ASP A 159 23.00 -13.76 18.46
C ASP A 159 22.63 -12.38 19.01
N LEU A 160 21.34 -12.08 19.00
CA LEU A 160 20.74 -10.90 19.59
C LEU A 160 19.95 -11.31 20.84
N LEU A 161 20.17 -10.59 21.93
CA LEU A 161 19.58 -10.89 23.22
C LEU A 161 18.45 -9.91 23.56
N LEU A 162 17.39 -10.45 24.13
CA LEU A 162 16.35 -9.71 24.83
C LEU A 162 16.16 -10.30 26.21
N ASP A 163 16.19 -9.47 27.24
CA ASP A 163 16.06 -9.91 28.62
C ASP A 163 15.41 -8.80 29.46
N SER A 164 14.46 -9.18 30.31
CA SER A 164 13.74 -8.31 31.26
C SER A 164 13.99 -8.63 32.72
N GLU A 165 14.86 -9.60 33.02
CA GLU A 165 15.05 -10.11 34.39
C GLU A 165 15.33 -8.99 35.40
N GLU A 166 14.52 -8.99 36.46
CA GLU A 166 14.65 -8.16 37.66
C GLU A 166 15.88 -8.57 38.49
N GLY A 167 16.53 -7.61 39.15
CA GLY A 167 17.75 -7.86 39.93
C GLY A 167 18.96 -7.03 39.48
N GLY A 168 18.79 -6.23 38.43
CA GLY A 168 19.78 -5.28 37.93
C GLY A 168 20.86 -5.95 37.07
N GLY A 169 21.13 -5.38 35.90
CA GLY A 169 22.26 -5.78 35.07
C GLY A 169 22.02 -6.96 34.12
N LYS A 170 20.82 -7.55 34.13
CA LYS A 170 20.45 -8.62 33.19
C LYS A 170 19.78 -8.10 31.93
N ARG A 171 19.15 -6.93 32.01
CA ARG A 171 18.38 -6.35 30.92
C ARG A 171 19.18 -6.26 29.63
N CYS A 172 18.60 -6.82 28.57
CA CYS A 172 19.14 -6.77 27.22
C CYS A 172 18.10 -6.15 26.29
N ARG A 173 18.54 -5.21 25.46
CA ARG A 173 17.71 -4.57 24.43
C ARG A 173 18.37 -4.76 23.07
N THR A 174 17.60 -5.17 22.07
CA THR A 174 18.09 -5.36 20.71
C THR A 174 17.80 -4.11 19.89
N LEU A 175 18.79 -3.62 19.16
CA LEU A 175 18.72 -2.48 18.26
C LEU A 175 18.92 -2.96 16.83
N ALA A 176 18.18 -2.38 15.88
CA ALA A 176 18.37 -2.65 14.46
C ALA A 176 18.09 -1.41 13.63
N ARG A 177 18.92 -1.17 12.61
CA ARG A 177 18.70 -0.08 11.64
C ARG A 177 18.72 -0.61 10.21
N PHE A 178 17.78 -0.12 9.39
CA PHE A 178 17.64 -0.48 7.99
C PHE A 178 17.89 0.74 7.11
N ASN A 179 18.65 0.55 6.04
CA ASN A 179 18.86 1.58 5.03
C ASN A 179 17.94 1.36 3.82
N PHE A 180 17.07 2.34 3.57
CA PHE A 180 16.13 2.31 2.45
C PHE A 180 16.70 2.93 1.15
N SER A 181 17.89 3.53 1.17
CA SER A 181 18.48 4.21 -0.01
C SER A 181 18.82 3.26 -1.16
N LYS A 182 19.09 1.98 -0.87
CA LYS A 182 19.32 0.93 -1.87
C LYS A 182 18.02 0.28 -2.37
N CYS A 183 16.88 0.70 -1.85
CA CYS A 183 15.59 0.17 -2.26
C CYS A 183 15.13 0.88 -3.52
N SER A 184 15.02 0.15 -4.63
CA SER A 184 14.45 0.62 -5.89
C SER A 184 12.92 0.76 -5.83
N LEU A 185 12.41 1.42 -4.79
CA LEU A 185 11.00 1.75 -4.66
C LEU A 185 10.65 2.86 -5.67
N PRO A 186 9.57 2.70 -6.47
CA PRO A 186 9.03 3.80 -7.27
C PRO A 186 8.77 5.04 -6.40
N SER A 187 9.00 6.24 -6.93
CA SER A 187 8.86 7.49 -6.17
C SER A 187 7.41 7.79 -5.72
N ASP A 188 6.42 7.15 -6.35
CA ASP A 188 4.99 7.23 -6.01
C ASP A 188 4.47 6.00 -5.24
N ALA A 189 5.37 5.08 -4.84
CA ALA A 189 5.00 3.87 -4.14
C ALA A 189 4.33 4.19 -2.79
N LYS A 190 3.12 3.66 -2.59
CA LYS A 190 2.44 3.69 -1.29
C LYS A 190 2.77 2.42 -0.52
N ILE A 191 3.37 2.58 0.67
CA ILE A 191 3.60 1.45 1.59
C ILE A 191 2.25 0.99 2.12
N VAL A 192 1.84 -0.21 1.72
CA VAL A 192 0.61 -0.85 2.17
C VAL A 192 0.80 -1.45 3.56
N SER A 193 1.80 -2.33 3.68
CA SER A 193 2.21 -2.96 4.93
C SER A 193 3.73 -3.05 5.00
N SER A 194 4.25 -3.10 6.21
CA SER A 194 5.65 -3.40 6.48
C SER A 194 5.76 -4.19 7.78
N PHE A 195 6.73 -5.11 7.81
CA PHE A 195 6.97 -5.98 8.93
C PHE A 195 8.45 -6.08 9.24
N PHE A 196 8.79 -5.91 10.51
CA PHE A 196 10.10 -6.30 11.03
C PHE A 196 10.04 -7.76 11.48
N SER A 197 11.05 -8.55 11.14
CA SER A 197 11.08 -9.98 11.48
C SER A 197 12.44 -10.39 12.02
N MET A 198 12.43 -11.24 13.06
CA MET A 198 13.63 -11.82 13.67
C MET A 198 13.43 -13.31 13.89
N TYR A 199 14.49 -14.11 13.79
CA TYR A 199 14.41 -15.55 14.00
C TYR A 199 14.74 -15.91 15.45
N LEU A 200 13.72 -16.30 16.22
CA LEU A 200 13.85 -16.73 17.61
C LEU A 200 14.29 -18.20 17.67
N TYR A 201 15.43 -18.49 18.29
CA TYR A 201 15.96 -19.86 18.35
C TYR A 201 16.12 -20.38 19.79
N GLN A 202 16.01 -19.50 20.80
CA GLN A 202 15.99 -19.90 22.21
C GLN A 202 14.94 -19.10 23.00
N ILE A 203 14.07 -19.83 23.71
CA ILE A 203 13.20 -19.28 24.76
C ILE A 203 13.75 -19.67 26.14
N PRO A 204 13.36 -18.96 27.22
CA PRO A 204 13.78 -19.32 28.57
C PRO A 204 13.38 -20.76 28.94
N LYS A 205 14.27 -21.46 29.66
CA LYS A 205 14.11 -22.91 29.91
C LYS A 205 13.11 -23.25 31.01
N GLU A 206 13.03 -22.47 32.09
CA GLU A 206 12.14 -22.72 33.25
C GLU A 206 11.81 -21.42 34.02
N GLY A 207 10.64 -21.36 34.66
CA GLY A 207 10.25 -20.24 35.54
C GLY A 207 9.93 -18.92 34.83
N PHE A 208 9.79 -18.93 33.51
CA PHE A 208 9.56 -17.73 32.72
C PHE A 208 8.14 -17.20 32.91
N ILE A 209 8.03 -15.87 33.00
CA ILE A 209 6.75 -15.19 32.94
C ILE A 209 6.66 -14.60 31.54
N PRO A 210 5.62 -14.93 30.73
CA PRO A 210 5.47 -14.34 29.41
C PRO A 210 5.48 -12.83 29.49
N ASP A 211 6.36 -12.21 28.70
CA ASP A 211 6.56 -10.78 28.70
C ASP A 211 6.17 -10.15 27.36
N ILE A 212 5.88 -8.85 27.38
CA ILE A 212 5.42 -8.10 26.21
C ILE A 212 6.59 -7.29 25.68
N TYR A 213 7.17 -7.77 24.58
CA TYR A 213 8.24 -7.08 23.89
C TYR A 213 7.68 -6.08 22.90
N ARG A 214 8.11 -4.82 23.02
CA ARG A 214 7.62 -3.68 22.25
C ARG A 214 8.69 -3.17 21.31
N ILE A 215 8.25 -2.76 20.12
CA ILE A 215 9.10 -2.04 19.17
C ILE A 215 8.92 -0.55 19.37
N HIS A 216 10.02 0.13 19.65
CA HIS A 216 10.08 1.58 19.75
C HIS A 216 11.00 2.16 18.68
N ARG A 217 10.72 3.40 18.29
CA ARG A 217 11.60 4.17 17.40
C ARG A 217 12.75 4.74 18.20
N ILE A 218 13.98 4.56 17.75
CA ILE A 218 15.15 5.23 18.34
C ILE A 218 15.13 6.71 17.94
N ILE A 219 15.43 7.61 18.87
CA ILE A 219 15.35 9.07 18.66
C ILE A 219 16.72 9.76 18.60
N GLN A 220 17.81 9.04 18.81
CA GLN A 220 19.17 9.55 18.66
C GLN A 220 20.00 8.63 17.76
N ASP A 221 20.87 9.22 16.95
CA ASP A 221 21.78 8.45 16.09
C ASP A 221 22.79 7.65 16.92
N TRP A 222 23.12 6.46 16.44
CA TRP A 222 24.03 5.50 17.08
C TRP A 222 24.86 4.78 16.04
N LEU A 223 25.99 4.24 16.48
CA LEU A 223 26.92 3.50 15.62
C LEU A 223 27.02 2.06 16.13
N PRO A 224 26.59 1.04 15.36
CA PRO A 224 26.48 -0.33 15.88
C PRO A 224 27.74 -0.87 16.54
N HIS A 225 28.90 -0.58 15.96
CA HIS A 225 30.21 -1.01 16.43
C HIS A 225 30.76 -0.22 17.64
N GLU A 226 30.02 0.77 18.12
CA GLU A 226 30.43 1.66 19.21
C GLU A 226 29.31 1.86 20.25
N THR A 227 28.19 1.16 20.10
CA THR A 227 27.00 1.37 20.92
C THR A 227 27.03 0.45 22.13
N THR A 228 26.79 1.04 23.30
CA THR A 228 26.73 0.37 24.60
C THR A 228 25.44 0.76 25.31
N TRP A 229 25.22 0.23 26.51
CA TRP A 229 24.07 0.63 27.34
C TRP A 229 24.12 2.11 27.72
N LYS A 230 25.29 2.66 28.03
CA LYS A 230 25.45 4.06 28.45
C LYS A 230 25.65 5.00 27.26
N GLU A 231 26.34 4.56 26.22
CA GLU A 231 26.83 5.42 25.14
C GLU A 231 26.31 4.98 23.77
N ARG A 232 25.90 5.95 22.95
CA ARG A 232 25.51 5.71 21.54
C ARG A 232 26.70 5.70 20.58
N ASN A 233 27.85 6.19 21.07
CA ASN A 233 29.15 6.14 20.41
C ASN A 233 30.25 6.21 21.48
N LYS A 234 30.86 5.07 21.76
CA LYS A 234 31.91 4.90 22.76
C LYS A 234 33.19 5.65 22.40
N ASN A 235 33.69 5.54 21.18
CA ASN A 235 34.88 6.28 20.73
C ASN A 235 34.79 7.80 20.90
N LEU A 236 33.59 8.37 20.74
CA LEU A 236 33.36 9.81 20.91
C LEU A 236 32.81 10.19 22.30
N HIS A 237 32.68 9.22 23.22
CA HIS A 237 32.09 9.40 24.55
C HIS A 237 30.72 10.10 24.53
N LEU A 238 29.88 9.74 23.55
CA LEU A 238 28.54 10.30 23.42
C LEU A 238 27.55 9.43 24.19
N ALA A 239 27.10 9.91 25.35
CA ALA A 239 26.07 9.26 26.13
C ALA A 239 24.71 9.26 25.41
N TRP A 240 23.89 8.24 25.69
CA TRP A 240 22.45 8.31 25.44
C TRP A 240 21.81 9.37 26.35
N SER A 241 20.74 10.03 25.90
CA SER A 241 19.96 10.90 26.78
C SER A 241 19.27 10.14 27.91
N ALA A 242 19.02 8.84 27.72
CA ALA A 242 18.59 7.90 28.73
C ALA A 242 19.36 6.57 28.55
N PRO A 243 20.01 6.02 29.59
CA PRO A 243 20.68 4.72 29.50
C PRO A 243 19.76 3.62 28.99
N GLY A 244 20.32 2.69 28.22
CA GLY A 244 19.59 1.61 27.56
C GLY A 244 18.98 2.01 26.22
N GLY A 245 19.51 3.05 25.57
CA GLY A 245 19.02 3.56 24.29
C GLY A 245 17.93 4.61 24.46
N ALA A 246 18.08 5.75 23.76
CA ALA A 246 17.06 6.78 23.73
C ALA A 246 16.01 6.47 22.64
N PHE A 247 14.78 6.21 23.07
CA PHE A 247 13.67 5.87 22.18
C PHE A 247 12.39 6.67 22.50
N ASP A 248 11.48 6.68 21.54
CA ASP A 248 10.15 7.24 21.65
C ASP A 248 9.28 6.36 22.57
N PRO A 249 8.67 6.89 23.65
CA PRO A 249 7.84 6.09 24.54
C PRO A 249 6.62 5.44 23.87
N SER A 250 6.18 5.96 22.72
CA SER A 250 5.16 5.30 21.91
C SER A 250 5.74 4.05 21.23
N TYR A 251 5.09 2.91 21.42
CA TYR A 251 5.43 1.68 20.71
C TYR A 251 4.66 1.57 19.40
N GLU A 252 5.28 0.97 18.39
CA GLU A 252 4.66 0.71 17.08
C GLU A 252 3.85 -0.58 17.10
N ASP A 253 4.39 -1.63 17.71
CA ASP A 253 3.75 -2.94 17.86
C ASP A 253 4.35 -3.66 19.07
N SER A 254 3.66 -4.69 19.56
CA SER A 254 4.06 -5.48 20.72
C SER A 254 3.76 -6.95 20.55
N LYS A 255 4.55 -7.83 21.20
CA LYS A 255 4.41 -9.27 21.05
C LYS A 255 4.82 -10.04 22.29
N ILE A 256 4.13 -11.16 22.53
CA ILE A 256 4.53 -12.21 23.46
C ILE A 256 5.12 -13.38 22.67
N PHE A 257 6.27 -13.89 23.10
CA PHE A 257 6.90 -15.04 22.47
C PHE A 257 6.45 -16.34 23.13
N THR A 258 5.86 -17.24 22.34
CA THR A 258 5.35 -18.54 22.83
C THR A 258 5.93 -19.73 22.09
N ALA A 259 6.64 -19.50 20.98
CA ALA A 259 7.22 -20.57 20.15
C ALA A 259 8.46 -20.06 19.40
N LEU A 260 9.36 -20.98 19.09
CA LEU A 260 10.54 -20.74 18.24
C LEU A 260 10.15 -20.42 16.79
N GLY A 261 11.09 -19.83 16.05
CA GLY A 261 10.95 -19.52 14.64
C GLY A 261 10.84 -18.01 14.35
N TRP A 262 10.34 -17.69 13.15
CA TRP A 262 10.20 -16.30 12.70
C TRP A 262 9.15 -15.54 13.52
N GLN A 263 9.63 -14.57 14.29
CA GLN A 263 8.82 -13.57 14.96
C GLN A 263 8.69 -12.34 14.07
N ARG A 264 7.53 -11.71 14.11
CA ARG A 264 7.16 -10.62 13.21
C ARG A 264 6.33 -9.58 13.96
N TRP A 265 6.64 -8.33 13.69
CA TRP A 265 5.95 -7.14 14.17
C TRP A 265 5.57 -6.26 12.99
N ARG A 266 4.43 -5.60 13.05
CA ARG A 266 4.01 -4.61 12.08
C ARG A 266 4.78 -3.31 12.33
N THR A 267 5.45 -2.78 11.30
CA THR A 267 6.26 -1.54 11.39
C THR A 267 5.87 -0.53 10.32
N THR A 268 4.60 -0.56 9.93
CA THR A 268 4.10 0.16 8.75
C THR A 268 4.21 1.68 8.93
N ASN A 269 3.94 2.21 10.12
CA ASN A 269 4.03 3.65 10.36
C ASN A 269 5.49 4.08 10.49
N LEU A 270 6.35 3.28 11.12
CA LEU A 270 7.79 3.55 11.19
C LEU A 270 8.43 3.64 9.79
N VAL A 271 8.15 2.68 8.92
CA VAL A 271 8.70 2.70 7.55
C VAL A 271 8.15 3.87 6.74
N ARG A 272 6.85 4.18 6.85
CA ARG A 272 6.28 5.40 6.23
C ARG A 272 6.93 6.67 6.75
N PHE A 273 7.20 6.75 8.06
CA PHE A 273 7.89 7.87 8.68
C PHE A 273 9.32 8.03 8.15
N TRP A 274 10.10 6.95 8.11
CA TRP A 274 11.48 6.99 7.61
C TRP A 274 11.59 7.32 6.12
N LEU A 275 10.64 6.87 5.29
CA LEU A 275 10.60 7.26 3.88
C LEU A 275 10.28 8.75 3.71
N LYS A 276 9.46 9.32 4.59
CA LYS A 276 9.14 10.77 4.57
C LYS A 276 10.26 11.62 5.19
N TYR A 277 10.95 11.11 6.20
CA TYR A 277 11.98 11.80 6.97
C TYR A 277 13.26 10.93 7.10
N PRO A 278 14.00 10.71 6.00
CA PRO A 278 15.12 9.77 5.98
C PRO A 278 16.26 10.13 6.96
N ALA A 279 16.48 11.42 7.21
CA ALA A 279 17.47 11.90 8.18
C ALA A 279 17.14 11.55 9.66
N GLN A 280 15.90 11.14 9.94
CA GLN A 280 15.43 10.73 11.27
C GLN A 280 15.30 9.20 11.39
N ASN A 281 15.89 8.44 10.45
CA ASN A 281 15.96 7.00 10.53
C ASN A 281 17.15 6.56 11.40
N TYR A 282 16.92 6.48 12.70
CA TYR A 282 17.85 5.90 13.66
C TYR A 282 17.54 4.44 13.97
N GLY A 283 16.64 3.81 13.22
CA GLY A 283 16.23 2.43 13.46
C GLY A 283 15.26 2.26 14.63
N LEU A 284 15.19 1.03 15.10
CA LEU A 284 14.25 0.56 16.11
C LEU A 284 14.97 -0.13 17.25
N ILE A 285 14.32 -0.16 18.41
CA ILE A 285 14.75 -0.90 19.60
C ILE A 285 13.62 -1.82 20.05
N LEU A 286 13.98 -3.05 20.40
CA LEU A 286 13.11 -3.99 21.09
C LEU A 286 13.43 -3.93 22.57
N GLU A 287 12.39 -3.65 23.35
CA GLU A 287 12.50 -3.53 24.80
C GLU A 287 11.23 -4.03 25.48
N THR A 288 11.29 -4.15 26.80
CA THR A 288 10.18 -4.62 27.63
C THR A 288 10.36 -4.11 29.05
N ASP A 289 9.27 -4.11 29.80
CA ASP A 289 9.27 -3.72 31.21
C ASP A 289 10.06 -4.73 32.05
N ILE A 290 10.56 -4.30 33.21
CA ILE A 290 11.24 -5.19 34.15
C ILE A 290 10.25 -6.25 34.66
N ARG A 291 10.72 -7.51 34.72
CA ARG A 291 9.93 -8.66 35.20
C ARG A 291 10.78 -9.57 36.07
N ALA A 292 10.18 -10.14 37.11
CA ALA A 292 10.78 -11.24 37.85
C ALA A 292 10.93 -12.49 36.95
N GLY A 293 11.90 -13.34 37.29
CA GLY A 293 12.17 -14.61 36.61
C GLY A 293 13.24 -14.52 35.51
N ASN A 294 13.56 -15.67 34.91
CA ASN A 294 14.51 -15.75 33.81
C ASN A 294 13.78 -15.52 32.47
N ASN A 295 14.06 -14.39 31.83
CA ASN A 295 13.34 -13.93 30.65
C ASN A 295 14.28 -13.69 29.45
N GLU A 296 15.40 -14.43 29.37
CA GLU A 296 16.35 -14.33 28.26
C GLU A 296 15.83 -15.04 26.99
N TYR A 297 15.63 -14.27 25.93
CA TYR A 297 15.36 -14.76 24.58
C TYR A 297 16.58 -14.51 23.68
N LYS A 298 16.87 -15.48 22.80
CA LYS A 298 17.94 -15.34 21.79
C LYS A 298 17.42 -15.45 20.38
N PHE A 299 17.77 -14.45 19.59
CA PHE A 299 17.49 -14.36 18.17
C PHE A 299 18.78 -14.48 17.37
N ARG A 300 18.67 -14.87 16.10
CA ARG A 300 19.81 -14.79 15.18
C ARG A 300 20.06 -13.34 14.77
N SER A 301 21.33 -12.94 14.80
CA SER A 301 21.79 -11.69 14.18
C SER A 301 21.84 -11.86 12.65
N SER A 302 21.81 -10.74 11.94
CA SER A 302 22.14 -10.65 10.51
C SER A 302 23.54 -11.18 10.18
N SER A 303 24.45 -11.26 11.15
CA SER A 303 25.80 -11.83 11.01
C SER A 303 25.84 -13.37 11.06
N TYR A 304 24.73 -14.03 11.39
CA TYR A 304 24.66 -15.48 11.50
C TYR A 304 24.77 -16.16 10.11
N SER A 305 25.74 -17.07 9.97
CA SER A 305 26.01 -17.85 8.75
C SER A 305 25.50 -19.29 8.79
#